data_AF-A0A1I2JDL6-F1
#
_entry.id   AF-A0A1I2JDL6-F1
#
_cell.length_a   1.000
_cell.length_b   1.000
_cell.length_c   1.000
_cell.angle_alpha   90.00
_cell.angle_beta   90.00
_cell.angle_gamma   90.00
#
_symmetry.space_group_name_H-M   'P 1'
#
loop_
_entity.id
_entity.type
_entity.pdbx_description
1 polymer ?
#
loop_
_entity_poly.entity_id
_entity_poly.type
_entity_poly.pdbx_seq_one_letter_code
_entity_poly.pdbx_strand_id
1 'polypeptide(L)'
;MFQYQAEIQKVIDGDTYVIDIDLGLSVWVRGERIRLYGVDTPEIYGVKKDSEEYQKGQKASAFAKSLIKKGTPAIVETMKDEKGKYGRYLAVLYIRIPEELMEGQGQIRAIGDFFCLNDLLLAKGLAEPYFL
;
A
#
# COMPACT_ATOMS: atom_id res chain seq x y z
N MET A 1 -12.67 -3.21 -11.33
CA MET A 1 -11.76 -3.63 -10.25
C MET A 1 -12.40 -4.79 -9.51
N PHE A 2 -11.60 -5.70 -8.97
CA PHE A 2 -12.08 -6.78 -8.10
C PHE A 2 -11.53 -6.57 -6.69
N GLN A 3 -12.36 -6.83 -5.68
CA GLN A 3 -12.00 -6.69 -4.27
C GLN A 3 -11.87 -8.09 -3.67
N TYR A 4 -10.79 -8.31 -2.92
CA TYR A 4 -10.53 -9.56 -2.23
C TYR A 4 -10.14 -9.30 -0.77
N GLN A 5 -10.48 -10.23 0.11
CA GLN A 5 -9.88 -10.28 1.43
C GLN A 5 -8.41 -10.69 1.28
N ALA A 6 -7.55 -10.09 2.07
CA ALA A 6 -6.12 -10.36 2.03
C ALA A 6 -5.47 -10.19 3.39
N GLU A 7 -4.26 -10.73 3.51
CA GLU A 7 -3.37 -10.50 4.63
C GLU A 7 -2.07 -9.90 4.13
N ILE A 8 -1.66 -8.78 4.71
CA ILE A 8 -0.37 -8.17 4.38
C ILE A 8 0.73 -8.92 5.14
N GLN A 9 1.63 -9.54 4.39
CA GLN A 9 2.72 -10.33 4.96
C GLN A 9 3.96 -9.48 5.22
N LYS A 10 4.24 -8.51 4.35
CA LYS A 10 5.43 -7.66 4.46
C LYS A 10 5.27 -6.34 3.73
N VAL A 11 5.73 -5.26 4.37
CA VAL A 11 6.01 -3.97 3.72
C VAL A 11 7.45 -4.00 3.20
N ILE A 12 7.65 -3.88 1.88
CA ILE A 12 8.99 -3.81 1.30
C ILE A 12 9.52 -2.38 1.44
N ASP A 13 8.81 -1.43 0.86
CA ASP A 13 9.09 0.00 0.84
C ASP A 13 7.78 0.80 0.97
N GLY A 14 7.74 2.06 0.55
CA GLY A 14 6.60 2.95 0.76
C GLY A 14 5.35 2.58 -0.06
N ASP A 15 5.51 1.88 -1.18
CA ASP A 15 4.42 1.55 -2.10
C ASP A 15 4.40 0.07 -2.54
N THR A 16 5.39 -0.75 -2.15
CA THR A 16 5.48 -2.16 -2.52
C THR A 16 5.23 -3.08 -1.32
N TYR A 17 4.30 -4.02 -1.49
CA TYR A 17 3.85 -4.93 -0.43
C TYR A 17 3.86 -6.37 -0.91
N VAL A 18 4.07 -7.30 0.03
CA VAL A 18 3.82 -8.74 -0.15
C VAL A 18 2.52 -9.08 0.55
N ILE A 19 1.57 -9.66 -0.18
CA ILE A 19 0.25 -10.00 0.34
C ILE A 19 -0.12 -11.44 0.01
N ASP A 20 -0.98 -11.99 0.86
CA ASP A 20 -1.70 -13.24 0.62
C ASP A 20 -3.16 -12.89 0.33
N ILE A 21 -3.68 -13.30 -0.82
CA ILE A 21 -5.04 -12.99 -1.28
C ILE A 21 -5.92 -14.23 -1.12
N ASP A 22 -7.04 -14.08 -0.43
CA ASP A 22 -8.07 -15.11 -0.30
C ASP A 22 -9.06 -15.01 -1.48
N LEU A 23 -9.15 -16.08 -2.27
CA LEU A 23 -10.09 -16.19 -3.39
C LEU A 23 -11.37 -16.94 -3.00
N GLY A 24 -11.51 -17.30 -1.72
CA GLY A 24 -12.58 -18.15 -1.22
C GLY A 24 -12.34 -19.63 -1.52
N LEU A 25 -13.25 -20.48 -1.05
CA LEU A 25 -13.23 -21.93 -1.29
C LEU A 25 -11.88 -22.59 -0.92
N SER A 26 -11.23 -22.08 0.13
CA SER A 26 -9.89 -22.51 0.58
C SER A 26 -8.75 -22.30 -0.43
N VAL A 27 -8.94 -21.44 -1.43
CA VAL A 27 -7.93 -21.09 -2.44
C VAL A 27 -7.27 -19.76 -2.10
N TRP A 28 -5.94 -19.75 -2.10
CA TRP A 28 -5.13 -18.57 -1.79
C TRP A 28 -4.07 -18.33 -2.85
N VAL A 29 -3.85 -17.06 -3.19
CA VAL A 29 -2.63 -16.61 -3.87
C VAL A 29 -1.68 -16.10 -2.79
N ARG A 30 -0.55 -16.78 -2.59
CA ARG A 30 0.39 -16.50 -1.49
C ARG A 30 1.64 -15.80 -2.00
N GLY A 31 2.13 -14.82 -1.23
CA GLY A 31 3.40 -14.14 -1.50
C GLY A 31 3.38 -13.21 -2.71
N GLU A 32 2.20 -12.74 -3.15
CA GLU A 32 2.09 -11.87 -4.31
C GLU A 32 2.67 -10.49 -4.00
N ARG A 33 3.49 -9.97 -4.92
CA ARG A 33 4.08 -8.63 -4.80
C ARG A 33 3.21 -7.62 -5.55
N ILE A 34 2.60 -6.72 -4.79
CA ILE A 34 1.79 -5.64 -5.35
C ILE A 34 2.51 -4.30 -5.20
N ARG A 35 2.16 -3.36 -6.09
CA ARG A 35 2.50 -1.95 -5.96
C ARG A 35 1.22 -1.13 -5.81
N LEU A 36 1.25 -0.11 -4.97
CA LEU A 36 0.10 0.75 -4.80
C LEU A 36 -0.23 1.46 -6.12
N TYR A 37 -1.51 1.43 -6.48
CA TYR A 37 -2.04 2.12 -7.65
C TYR A 37 -2.30 3.60 -7.33
N GLY A 38 -2.00 4.49 -8.29
CA GLY A 38 -2.34 5.91 -8.19
C GLY A 38 -1.40 6.73 -7.32
N VAL A 39 -0.38 6.12 -6.72
CA VAL A 39 0.55 6.77 -5.79
C VAL A 39 1.97 6.30 -6.04
N ASP A 40 2.92 7.20 -5.84
CA ASP A 40 4.35 6.90 -5.87
C ASP A 40 5.01 7.46 -4.61
N THR A 41 5.76 6.61 -3.92
CA THR A 41 6.53 7.03 -2.73
C THR A 41 7.96 7.38 -3.12
N PRO A 42 8.61 8.35 -2.44
CA PRO A 42 9.98 8.72 -2.75
C PRO A 42 10.94 7.51 -2.72
N GLU A 43 11.86 7.48 -3.66
CA GLU A 43 12.72 6.32 -3.88
C GLU A 43 13.69 6.10 -2.70
N ILE A 44 13.88 4.84 -2.33
CA ILE A 44 14.89 4.42 -1.33
C ILE A 44 16.05 3.65 -1.97
N TYR A 45 15.87 3.16 -3.19
CA TYR A 45 16.87 2.41 -3.93
C TYR A 45 17.42 3.27 -5.08
N GLY A 46 18.73 3.24 -5.31
CA GLY A 46 19.36 4.00 -6.40
C GLY A 46 19.61 5.49 -6.12
N VAL A 47 19.12 6.01 -5.00
CA VAL A 47 19.41 7.37 -4.51
C VAL A 47 20.50 7.39 -3.44
N LYS A 48 21.16 8.53 -3.24
CA LYS A 48 22.18 8.67 -2.19
C LYS A 48 21.55 8.65 -0.80
N LYS A 49 22.18 7.95 0.16
CA LYS A 49 21.62 7.78 1.52
C LYS A 49 21.51 9.08 2.33
N ASP A 50 22.26 10.10 1.96
CA ASP A 50 22.24 11.44 2.56
C ASP A 50 21.25 12.39 1.86
N SER A 51 20.64 11.98 0.75
CA SER A 51 19.67 12.80 0.02
C SER A 51 18.36 12.99 0.79
N GLU A 52 17.70 14.13 0.56
CA GLU A 52 16.36 14.39 1.09
C GLU A 52 15.34 13.36 0.60
N GLU A 53 15.48 12.90 -0.64
CA GLU A 53 14.61 11.88 -1.25
C GLU A 53 14.67 10.56 -0.47
N TYR A 54 15.88 10.06 -0.18
CA TYR A 54 16.07 8.86 0.61
C TYR A 54 15.46 8.98 2.01
N GLN A 55 15.59 10.14 2.65
CA GLN A 55 15.00 10.39 3.96
C GLN A 55 13.46 10.39 3.91
N LYS A 56 12.87 10.99 2.88
CA LYS A 56 11.41 10.97 2.66
C LYS A 56 10.91 9.56 2.37
N GLY A 57 11.61 8.79 1.54
CA GLY A 57 11.26 7.40 1.24
C GLY A 57 11.33 6.50 2.47
N GLN A 58 12.35 6.68 3.31
CA GLN A 58 12.42 6.00 4.60
C GLN A 58 11.26 6.37 5.53
N LYS A 59 10.84 7.64 5.57
CA LYS A 59 9.68 8.07 6.38
C LYS A 59 8.39 7.40 5.88
N ALA A 60 8.15 7.36 4.57
CA ALA A 60 6.99 6.68 3.99
C ALA A 60 6.98 5.18 4.32
N SER A 61 8.12 4.51 4.14
CA SER A 61 8.25 3.07 4.46
C SER A 61 8.09 2.80 5.96
N ALA A 62 8.67 3.63 6.83
CA ALA A 62 8.55 3.49 8.28
C ALA A 62 7.10 3.71 8.75
N PHE A 63 6.38 4.66 8.15
CA PHE A 63 4.96 4.89 8.42
C PHE A 63 4.12 3.68 8.01
N ALA A 64 4.29 3.13 6.81
CA ALA A 64 3.58 1.92 6.40
C ALA A 64 3.90 0.73 7.35
N LYS A 65 5.16 0.58 7.77
CA LYS A 65 5.61 -0.46 8.71
C LYS A 65 5.07 -0.28 10.13
N SER A 66 4.73 0.93 10.56
CA SER A 66 4.14 1.15 11.89
C SER A 66 2.68 0.69 11.96
N LEU A 67 1.97 0.75 10.83
CA LEU A 67 0.56 0.31 10.71
C LEU A 67 0.42 -1.19 10.46
N ILE A 68 1.41 -1.79 9.81
CA ILE A 68 1.31 -3.13 9.24
C ILE A 68 2.26 -4.08 9.94
N LYS A 69 1.69 -5.14 10.51
CA LYS A 69 2.40 -6.32 10.98
C LYS A 69 2.14 -7.47 10.02
N LYS A 70 2.96 -8.52 10.10
CA LYS A 70 2.70 -9.74 9.33
C LYS A 70 1.32 -10.29 9.69
N GLY A 71 0.50 -10.55 8.67
CA GLY A 71 -0.87 -11.03 8.84
C GLY A 71 -1.88 -9.92 9.09
N THR A 72 -1.52 -8.63 8.93
CA THR A 72 -2.49 -7.53 9.03
C THR A 72 -3.62 -7.75 8.01
N PRO A 73 -4.88 -7.87 8.45
CA PRO A 73 -6.01 -8.01 7.54
C PRO A 73 -6.15 -6.78 6.64
N ALA A 74 -6.48 -7.00 5.38
CA ALA A 74 -6.68 -5.97 4.40
C ALA A 74 -7.77 -6.35 3.40
N ILE A 75 -8.33 -5.33 2.74
CA ILE A 75 -9.04 -5.50 1.48
C ILE A 75 -8.12 -5.00 0.39
N VAL A 76 -7.86 -5.85 -0.61
CA VAL A 76 -7.08 -5.48 -1.79
C VAL A 76 -8.02 -5.30 -2.97
N GLU A 77 -7.96 -4.13 -3.60
CA GLU A 77 -8.67 -3.85 -4.84
C GLU A 77 -7.67 -3.87 -5.99
N THR A 78 -7.71 -4.95 -6.79
CA THR A 78 -6.76 -5.16 -7.89
C THR A 78 -7.27 -4.55 -9.18
N MET A 79 -6.42 -3.80 -9.89
CA MET A 79 -6.72 -3.37 -11.25
C MET A 79 -6.44 -4.50 -12.25
N LYS A 80 -7.39 -4.70 -13.18
CA LYS A 80 -7.21 -5.57 -14.33
C LYS A 80 -6.38 -4.80 -15.36
N ASP A 81 -5.08 -4.76 -15.12
CA ASP A 81 -4.13 -4.27 -16.10
C ASP A 81 -2.98 -5.26 -16.21
N GLU A 82 -2.32 -5.26 -17.37
CA GLU A 82 -1.17 -6.10 -17.62
C GLU A 82 -0.15 -5.88 -16.50
N LYS A 83 0.52 -6.96 -16.07
CA LYS A 83 1.65 -6.84 -15.14
C LYS A 83 2.53 -5.72 -15.67
N GLY A 84 2.69 -4.63 -14.90
CA GLY A 84 3.45 -3.47 -15.37
C GLY A 84 4.88 -3.87 -15.74
N LYS A 85 5.71 -2.93 -16.21
CA LYS A 85 7.12 -3.15 -16.60
C LYS A 85 7.94 -4.07 -15.66
N TYR A 86 7.55 -4.18 -14.40
CA TYR A 86 8.21 -4.96 -13.35
C TYR A 86 7.51 -6.26 -12.94
N GLY A 87 6.48 -6.71 -13.65
CA GLY A 87 5.82 -7.99 -13.40
C GLY A 87 4.84 -8.01 -12.22
N ARG A 88 4.49 -6.85 -11.64
CA ARG A 88 3.69 -6.71 -10.41
C ARG A 88 2.28 -6.22 -10.70
N TYR A 89 1.31 -6.65 -9.89
CA TYR A 89 -0.03 -6.09 -9.92
C TYR A 89 -0.07 -4.71 -9.28
N LEU A 90 -0.92 -3.85 -9.83
CA LEU A 90 -1.29 -2.57 -9.23
C LEU A 90 -2.56 -2.75 -8.40
N ALA A 91 -2.54 -2.23 -7.18
CA ALA A 91 -3.64 -2.40 -6.26
C ALA A 91 -3.87 -1.20 -5.35
N VAL A 92 -5.12 -1.02 -4.91
CA VAL A 92 -5.46 -0.13 -3.80
C VAL A 92 -5.60 -1.00 -2.56
N LEU A 93 -4.94 -0.60 -1.46
CA LEU A 93 -5.01 -1.32 -0.19
C LEU A 93 -5.90 -0.58 0.80
N TYR A 94 -6.76 -1.34 1.48
CA TYR A 94 -7.55 -0.87 2.61
C TYR A 94 -7.18 -1.68 3.84
N ILE A 95 -6.86 -1.00 4.96
CA ILE A 95 -6.50 -1.62 6.25
C ILE A 95 -7.29 -0.95 7.38
N ARG A 96 -7.34 -1.58 8.55
CA ARG A 96 -7.82 -0.86 9.75
C ARG A 96 -6.77 0.17 10.16
N ILE A 97 -7.20 1.41 10.37
CA ILE A 97 -6.32 2.53 10.71
C ILE A 97 -6.84 3.14 12.01
N PRO A 98 -5.96 3.39 13.01
CA PRO A 98 -6.33 4.14 14.21
C PRO A 98 -6.88 5.53 13.86
N GLU A 99 -7.96 5.94 14.52
CA GLU A 99 -8.66 7.20 14.24
C GLU A 99 -7.76 8.42 14.39
N GLU A 100 -6.84 8.40 15.36
CA GLU A 100 -5.87 9.48 15.61
C GLU A 100 -4.94 9.75 14.41
N LEU A 101 -4.75 8.77 13.53
CA LEU A 101 -3.93 8.93 12.34
C LEU A 101 -4.72 9.50 11.16
N MET A 102 -6.04 9.43 11.23
CA MET A 102 -6.96 9.99 10.24
C MET A 102 -7.45 11.39 10.63
N GLU A 103 -7.27 11.80 11.89
CA GLU A 103 -7.65 13.13 12.37
C GLU A 103 -6.94 14.25 11.57
N GLY A 104 -7.71 15.26 11.15
CA GLY A 104 -7.23 16.37 10.35
C GLY A 104 -6.79 16.02 8.92
N GLN A 105 -6.95 14.76 8.49
CA GLN A 105 -6.72 14.36 7.10
C GLN A 105 -7.95 14.66 6.24
N GLY A 106 -7.74 14.81 4.93
CA GLY A 106 -8.84 14.94 3.97
C GLY A 106 -9.70 13.68 3.86
N GLN A 107 -10.53 13.60 2.83
CA GLN A 107 -11.38 12.44 2.61
C GLN A 107 -10.53 11.18 2.32
N ILE A 108 -10.57 10.21 3.22
CA ILE A 108 -9.96 8.88 3.06
C ILE A 108 -11.07 7.91 2.65
N ARG A 109 -10.92 7.22 1.52
CA ARG A 109 -11.90 6.20 1.09
C ARG A 109 -11.94 5.04 2.08
N ALA A 110 -13.11 4.42 2.25
CA ALA A 110 -13.29 3.29 3.15
C ALA A 110 -14.19 2.20 2.56
N ILE A 111 -14.00 0.97 3.03
CA ILE A 111 -14.85 -0.20 2.80
C ILE A 111 -15.13 -0.81 4.18
N GLY A 112 -16.33 -0.56 4.71
CA GLY A 112 -16.64 -0.92 6.10
C GLY A 112 -15.71 -0.21 7.09
N ASP A 113 -15.04 -0.97 7.95
CA ASP A 113 -14.05 -0.51 8.93
C ASP A 113 -12.61 -0.49 8.38
N PHE A 114 -12.41 -0.68 7.07
CA PHE A 114 -11.12 -0.60 6.40
C PHE A 114 -10.98 0.71 5.63
N PHE A 115 -9.86 1.40 5.82
CA PHE A 115 -9.56 2.71 5.25
C PHE A 115 -8.41 2.61 4.24
N CYS A 116 -8.50 3.40 3.18
CA CYS A 116 -7.58 3.39 2.05
C CYS A 116 -6.19 3.90 2.47
N LEU A 117 -5.20 3.00 2.43
CA LEU A 117 -3.82 3.32 2.75
C LEU A 117 -3.23 4.29 1.73
N ASN A 118 -3.58 4.16 0.45
CA ASN A 118 -3.10 5.04 -0.63
C ASN A 118 -3.50 6.50 -0.34
N ASP A 119 -4.76 6.73 0.03
CA ASP A 119 -5.27 8.07 0.33
C ASP A 119 -4.59 8.65 1.58
N LEU A 120 -4.34 7.82 2.59
CA LEU A 120 -3.65 8.25 3.80
C LEU A 120 -2.19 8.66 3.53
N LEU A 121 -1.48 7.91 2.66
CA LEU A 121 -0.12 8.26 2.25
C LEU A 121 -0.09 9.61 1.52
N LEU A 122 -1.04 9.86 0.62
CA LEU A 122 -1.20 11.14 -0.07
C LEU A 122 -1.52 12.27 0.91
N ALA A 123 -2.50 12.07 1.80
CA ALA A 123 -2.94 13.09 2.76
C ALA A 123 -1.82 13.51 3.72
N LYS A 124 -0.93 12.58 4.09
CA LYS A 124 0.24 12.85 4.93
C LYS A 124 1.46 13.36 4.17
N GLY A 125 1.38 13.54 2.84
CA GLY A 125 2.51 13.96 2.02
C GLY A 125 3.66 12.96 1.99
N LEU A 126 3.34 11.67 2.19
CA LEU A 126 4.30 10.56 2.15
C LEU A 126 4.38 9.90 0.76
N ALA A 127 3.44 10.24 -0.12
CA ALA A 127 3.41 9.84 -1.52
C ALA A 127 2.92 11.01 -2.38
N GLU A 128 3.20 10.94 -3.68
CA GLU A 128 2.64 11.84 -4.69
C GLU A 128 1.65 11.09 -5.59
N PRO A 129 0.63 11.76 -6.17
CA PRO A 129 -0.25 11.13 -7.14
C PRO A 129 0.53 10.68 -8.38
N TYR A 130 0.31 9.44 -8.80
CA TYR A 130 0.95 8.88 -9.99
C TYR A 130 -0.10 8.20 -10.87
N PHE A 131 -0.31 8.76 -12.06
CA PHE A 131 -1.21 8.22 -13.06
C PHE A 131 -0.36 7.61 -14.19
N LEU A 132 -0.58 6.33 -14.45
CA LEU A 132 0.01 5.61 -15.60
C LEU A 132 -0.65 6.02 -16.91
#